data_AF-A0A9E2JKS5-F1
#
_entry.id   AF-A0A9E2JKS5-F1
#
_cell.length_a   1.000
_cell.length_b   1.000
_cell.length_c   1.000
_cell.angle_alpha   90.00
_cell.angle_beta   90.00
_cell.angle_gamma   90.00
#
_symmetry.space_group_name_H-M   'P 1'
#
loop_
_entity.id
_entity.type
_entity.pdbx_description
1 polymer ?
#
loop_
_entity_poly.entity_id
_entity_poly.type
_entity_poly.pdbx_seq_one_letter_code
_entity_poly.pdbx_strand_id
1 'polypeptide(L)'
;MDDAIIIVSGLPRSGTSMIMQMLEAGGLPVVTDGLRRPDEDNPRGYYEMERVKNLKDDQGWLAECRGRAIKVVSPLLTDLPAGLRYRLIFVHRDLDEIEASQRAMLERRGHSESDRDRREMVALFGRHLDHIRRWLTGRPDIRVLEVTHREVIDDPIAGARLIGRFLGGSLDEREMARVVDTSLFRQRKDRPGAVSNDEGTSNAMDSGLKT
;
A
#
# COMPACT_ATOMS: atom_id res chain seq x y z
N MET A 1 4.81 -9.93 23.32
CA MET A 1 4.22 -9.68 22.00
C MET A 1 3.25 -10.81 21.69
N ASP A 2 2.12 -10.50 21.06
CA ASP A 2 1.11 -11.50 20.72
C ASP A 2 1.69 -12.48 19.68
N ASP A 3 1.39 -13.78 19.80
CA ASP A 3 1.92 -14.88 18.95
C ASP A 3 1.28 -14.90 17.55
N ALA A 4 0.80 -13.75 17.07
CA ALA A 4 0.13 -13.61 15.80
C ALA A 4 1.16 -13.39 14.68
N ILE A 5 0.84 -13.86 13.49
CA ILE A 5 1.55 -13.51 12.26
C ILE A 5 0.97 -12.18 11.77
N ILE A 6 1.82 -11.20 11.51
CA ILE A 6 1.38 -9.90 10.99
C ILE A 6 1.36 -9.99 9.47
N ILE A 7 0.21 -9.74 8.88
CA ILE A 7 0.04 -9.72 7.43
C ILE A 7 -0.14 -8.27 6.99
N VAL A 8 0.66 -7.81 6.03
CA VAL A 8 0.39 -6.57 5.31
C VAL A 8 -0.16 -6.93 3.94
N SER A 9 -1.37 -6.48 3.65
CA SER A 9 -2.07 -6.80 2.40
C SER A 9 -2.76 -5.60 1.79
N GLY A 10 -3.17 -5.76 0.55
CA GLY A 10 -3.82 -4.75 -0.28
C GLY A 10 -3.70 -5.15 -1.74
N LEU A 11 -4.35 -4.39 -2.62
CA LEU A 11 -4.16 -4.53 -4.05
C LEU A 11 -2.70 -4.21 -4.44
N PRO A 12 -2.20 -4.71 -5.58
CA PRO A 12 -0.97 -4.19 -6.16
C PRO A 12 -1.01 -2.65 -6.22
N ARG A 13 0.12 -1.99 -5.92
CA ARG A 13 0.28 -0.52 -5.93
C ARG A 13 -0.53 0.26 -4.87
N SER A 14 -1.16 -0.41 -3.90
CA SER A 14 -1.89 0.22 -2.79
C SER A 14 -1.00 0.87 -1.71
N GLY A 15 0.33 0.64 -1.73
CA GLY A 15 1.25 1.15 -0.71
C GLY A 15 1.61 0.15 0.39
N THR A 16 1.38 -1.15 0.19
CA THR A 16 1.81 -2.20 1.12
C THR A 16 3.32 -2.18 1.42
N SER A 17 4.17 -1.85 0.45
CA SER A 17 5.61 -1.71 0.70
C SER A 17 5.93 -0.55 1.66
N MET A 18 5.17 0.55 1.61
CA MET A 18 5.34 1.66 2.55
C MET A 18 5.01 1.21 3.97
N ILE A 19 3.91 0.48 4.16
CA ILE A 19 3.56 -0.08 5.48
C ILE A 19 4.61 -1.07 5.98
N MET A 20 5.16 -1.92 5.10
CA MET A 20 6.26 -2.82 5.48
C MET A 20 7.51 -2.05 5.95
N GLN A 21 7.89 -0.97 5.26
CA GLN A 21 8.99 -0.09 5.68
C GLN A 21 8.72 0.54 7.04
N MET A 22 7.49 1.03 7.27
CA MET A 22 7.11 1.57 8.57
C MET A 22 7.31 0.52 9.65
N LEU A 23 6.77 -0.69 9.47
CA LEU A 23 6.88 -1.77 10.46
C LEU A 23 8.34 -2.13 10.76
N GLU A 24 9.18 -2.28 9.73
CA GLU A 24 10.61 -2.55 9.90
C GLU A 24 11.31 -1.44 10.69
N ALA A 25 11.08 -0.18 10.32
CA ALA A 25 11.65 0.99 11.00
C ALA A 25 11.17 1.11 12.46
N GLY A 26 9.93 0.71 12.72
CA GLY A 26 9.35 0.62 14.07
C GLY A 26 9.91 -0.52 14.92
N GLY A 27 10.82 -1.34 14.39
CA GLY A 27 11.47 -2.45 15.09
C GLY A 27 10.73 -3.77 15.00
N LEU A 28 9.70 -3.91 14.15
CA LEU A 28 9.05 -5.20 13.91
C LEU A 28 9.87 -6.03 12.92
N PRO A 29 10.25 -7.28 13.26
CA PRO A 29 10.92 -8.14 12.29
C PRO A 29 10.02 -8.41 11.08
N VAL A 30 10.55 -8.22 9.89
CA VAL A 30 9.88 -8.50 8.61
C VAL A 30 10.45 -9.76 7.97
N VAL A 31 9.65 -10.44 7.15
CA VAL A 31 10.11 -11.59 6.35
C VAL A 31 10.03 -11.21 4.88
N THR A 32 11.16 -11.31 4.20
CA THR A 32 11.32 -11.11 2.76
C THR A 32 12.49 -11.97 2.27
N ASP A 33 12.49 -12.35 1.00
CA ASP A 33 13.61 -13.09 0.40
C ASP A 33 14.70 -12.18 -0.19
N GLY A 34 14.45 -10.87 -0.27
CA GLY A 34 15.38 -9.89 -0.83
C GLY A 34 15.73 -10.11 -2.31
N LEU A 35 14.99 -10.97 -3.03
CA LEU A 35 15.30 -11.32 -4.42
C LEU A 35 15.02 -10.16 -5.37
N ARG A 36 13.95 -9.39 -5.10
CA ARG A 36 13.56 -8.27 -5.93
C ARG A 36 14.27 -6.99 -5.50
N ARG A 37 15.14 -6.49 -6.37
CA ARG A 37 15.93 -5.28 -6.15
C ARG A 37 15.08 -4.01 -6.29
N PRO A 38 15.48 -2.90 -5.63
CA PRO A 38 14.87 -1.59 -5.86
C PRO A 38 14.88 -1.19 -7.34
N ASP A 39 13.87 -0.43 -7.75
CA ASP A 39 13.71 0.12 -9.10
C ASP A 39 13.08 1.52 -9.05
N GLU A 40 12.83 2.13 -10.21
CA GLU A 40 12.22 3.47 -10.30
C GLU A 40 10.80 3.55 -9.70
N ASP A 41 10.09 2.41 -9.67
CA ASP A 41 8.73 2.30 -9.15
C ASP A 41 8.68 2.18 -7.63
N ASN A 42 9.75 1.61 -7.06
CA ASN A 42 9.94 1.41 -5.65
C ASN A 42 11.44 1.50 -5.30
N PRO A 43 11.97 2.72 -5.13
CA PRO A 43 13.41 2.94 -4.95
C PRO A 43 13.93 2.43 -3.60
N ARG A 44 13.02 2.04 -2.70
CA ARG A 44 13.33 1.51 -1.38
C ARG A 44 13.24 -0.02 -1.31
N GLY A 45 13.07 -0.67 -2.45
CA GLY A 45 13.07 -2.12 -2.53
C GLY A 45 11.76 -2.75 -2.07
N TYR A 46 11.68 -4.06 -2.26
CA TYR A 46 10.47 -4.83 -2.15
C TYR A 46 10.55 -5.80 -0.97
N TYR A 47 9.39 -6.09 -0.38
CA TYR A 47 9.23 -7.02 0.73
C TYR A 47 8.52 -8.29 0.28
N GLU A 48 8.60 -8.61 -1.01
CA GLU A 48 8.03 -9.84 -1.52
C GLU A 48 8.79 -11.05 -0.97
N MET A 49 8.09 -12.18 -0.97
CA MET A 49 8.69 -13.48 -0.74
C MET A 49 8.06 -14.45 -1.74
N GLU A 50 8.86 -15.08 -2.59
CA GLU A 50 8.39 -15.97 -3.66
C GLU A 50 7.52 -17.10 -3.11
N ARG A 51 7.84 -17.62 -1.92
CA ARG A 51 7.09 -18.69 -1.25
C ARG A 51 5.64 -18.31 -0.96
N VAL A 52 5.32 -17.01 -0.81
CA VAL A 52 3.92 -16.53 -0.66
C VAL A 52 3.08 -16.89 -1.89
N LYS A 53 3.66 -16.91 -3.09
CA LYS A 53 2.95 -17.26 -4.33
C LYS A 53 2.48 -18.72 -4.35
N ASN A 54 3.09 -19.57 -3.52
CA ASN A 54 2.77 -20.98 -3.39
C ASN A 54 1.99 -21.29 -2.10
N LEU A 55 1.34 -20.30 -1.47
CA LEU A 55 0.59 -20.46 -0.21
C LEU A 55 -0.48 -21.54 -0.28
N LYS A 56 -1.06 -21.78 -1.45
CA LYS A 56 -2.06 -22.84 -1.62
C LYS A 56 -1.48 -24.23 -1.36
N ASP A 57 -0.22 -24.46 -1.74
CA ASP A 57 0.42 -25.78 -1.73
C ASP A 57 1.46 -25.93 -0.60
N ASP A 58 2.00 -24.83 -0.07
CA ASP A 58 3.01 -24.83 0.99
C ASP A 58 2.79 -23.75 2.05
N GLN A 59 2.30 -24.19 3.21
CA GLN A 59 1.88 -23.34 4.32
C GLN A 59 2.69 -23.54 5.60
N GLY A 60 3.53 -24.59 5.68
CA GLY A 60 4.16 -25.03 6.93
C GLY A 60 5.07 -24.00 7.58
N TRP A 61 5.62 -23.09 6.78
CA TRP A 61 6.52 -22.03 7.21
C TRP A 61 5.85 -20.83 7.86
N LEU A 62 4.53 -20.68 7.69
CA LEU A 62 3.80 -19.57 8.29
C LEU A 62 3.93 -19.60 9.82
N ALA A 63 3.97 -20.80 10.42
CA ALA A 63 4.16 -20.95 11.86
C ALA A 63 5.49 -20.37 12.35
N GLU A 64 6.54 -20.36 11.51
CA GLU A 64 7.82 -19.74 11.85
C GLU A 64 7.71 -18.22 11.86
N CYS A 65 6.73 -17.63 11.18
CA CYS A 65 6.55 -16.18 11.04
C CYS A 65 5.81 -15.52 12.21
N ARG A 66 5.54 -16.24 13.29
CA ARG A 66 4.93 -15.68 14.50
C ARG A 66 5.73 -14.49 15.03
N GLY A 67 5.02 -13.40 15.34
CA GLY A 67 5.62 -12.14 15.79
C GLY A 67 6.34 -11.35 14.68
N ARG A 68 6.26 -11.80 13.42
CA ARG A 68 6.90 -11.15 12.26
C ARG A 68 5.86 -10.68 11.25
N ALA A 69 6.23 -9.67 10.47
CA ALA A 69 5.41 -9.17 9.38
C ALA A 69 5.78 -9.80 8.04
N ILE A 70 4.78 -10.26 7.30
CA ILE A 70 4.92 -10.76 5.93
C ILE A 70 3.98 -10.00 5.00
N LYS A 71 4.42 -9.76 3.77
CA LYS A 71 3.61 -9.13 2.73
C LYS A 71 2.87 -10.21 1.95
N VAL A 72 1.54 -10.15 1.92
CA VAL A 72 0.69 -11.06 1.14
C VAL A 72 -0.26 -10.22 0.30
N VAL A 73 -0.17 -10.30 -1.03
CA VAL A 73 -1.10 -9.58 -1.91
C VAL A 73 -2.52 -10.09 -1.74
N SER A 74 -3.51 -9.21 -1.92
CA SER A 74 -4.91 -9.55 -1.60
C SER A 74 -5.46 -10.81 -2.30
N PRO A 75 -5.05 -11.20 -3.53
CA PRO A 75 -5.53 -12.45 -4.14
C PRO A 75 -5.09 -13.72 -3.41
N LEU A 76 -3.99 -13.68 -2.65
CA LEU A 76 -3.43 -14.84 -1.96
C LEU A 76 -3.87 -14.93 -0.49
N LEU A 77 -4.66 -13.97 0.00
CA LEU A 77 -5.18 -14.02 1.36
C LEU A 77 -6.08 -15.23 1.60
N THR A 78 -6.86 -15.64 0.59
CA THR A 78 -7.79 -16.76 0.70
C THR A 78 -7.10 -18.11 0.93
N ASP A 79 -5.80 -18.18 0.64
CA ASP A 79 -4.97 -19.37 0.82
C ASP A 79 -4.33 -19.45 2.22
N LEU A 80 -4.54 -18.46 3.09
CA LEU A 80 -4.05 -18.51 4.46
C LEU A 80 -4.76 -19.63 5.25
N PRO A 81 -4.02 -20.59 5.85
CA PRO A 81 -4.61 -21.67 6.62
C PRO A 81 -5.33 -21.15 7.87
N ALA A 82 -6.37 -21.89 8.28
CA ALA A 82 -6.92 -21.81 9.62
C ALA A 82 -5.94 -22.43 10.65
N GLY A 83 -6.14 -22.16 11.93
CA GLY A 83 -5.34 -22.73 13.03
C GLY A 83 -4.09 -21.92 13.40
N LEU A 84 -3.82 -20.83 12.70
CA LEU A 84 -2.86 -19.79 13.08
C LEU A 84 -3.62 -18.51 13.43
N ARG A 85 -2.99 -17.61 14.20
CA ARG A 85 -3.58 -16.31 14.54
C ARG A 85 -2.94 -15.23 13.68
N TYR A 86 -3.76 -14.33 13.14
CA TYR A 86 -3.29 -13.28 12.26
C TYR A 86 -3.73 -11.89 12.74
N ARG A 87 -2.85 -10.92 12.51
CA ARG A 87 -3.19 -9.50 12.52
C ARG A 87 -2.95 -8.95 11.12
N LEU A 88 -4.02 -8.67 10.41
CA LEU A 88 -4.00 -8.19 9.03
C LEU A 88 -4.11 -6.68 9.02
N ILE A 89 -3.12 -6.00 8.44
CA ILE A 89 -3.19 -4.60 8.04
C ILE A 89 -3.55 -4.58 6.55
N PHE A 90 -4.76 -4.16 6.23
CA PHE A 90 -5.26 -4.10 4.87
C PHE A 90 -5.23 -2.65 4.37
N VAL A 91 -4.45 -2.41 3.32
CA VAL A 91 -4.16 -1.07 2.79
C VAL A 91 -5.09 -0.76 1.62
N HIS A 92 -5.90 0.29 1.79
CA HIS A 92 -6.75 0.86 0.75
C HIS A 92 -6.05 2.02 0.07
N ARG A 93 -6.21 2.10 -1.25
CA ARG A 93 -5.89 3.28 -2.03
C ARG A 93 -7.02 3.47 -3.05
N ASP A 94 -7.26 4.73 -3.41
CA ASP A 94 -8.23 5.06 -4.45
C ASP A 94 -7.94 4.25 -5.73
N LEU A 95 -8.99 3.67 -6.32
CA LEU A 95 -8.83 2.76 -7.45
C LEU A 95 -8.33 3.49 -8.71
N ASP A 96 -8.70 4.77 -8.88
CA ASP A 96 -8.19 5.59 -9.99
C ASP A 96 -6.68 5.86 -9.80
N GLU A 97 -6.23 6.07 -8.56
CA GLU A 97 -4.80 6.22 -8.28
C GLU A 97 -4.00 4.91 -8.43
N ILE A 98 -4.58 3.77 -8.05
CA ILE A 98 -3.98 2.46 -8.29
C ILE A 98 -3.83 2.24 -9.79
N GLU A 99 -4.87 2.52 -10.56
CA GLU A 99 -4.89 2.42 -12.01
C GLU A 99 -3.82 3.30 -12.65
N ALA A 100 -3.79 4.59 -12.31
CA ALA A 100 -2.81 5.52 -12.85
C ALA A 100 -1.36 5.10 -12.52
N SER A 101 -1.13 4.53 -11.33
CA SER A 101 0.15 3.97 -10.92
C SER A 101 0.53 2.71 -11.72
N GLN A 102 -0.44 1.84 -12.03
CA GLN A 102 -0.23 0.64 -12.86
C GLN A 102 0.11 1.03 -14.30
N ARG A 103 -0.64 1.96 -14.89
CA ARG A 103 -0.38 2.45 -16.24
C ARG A 103 1.03 3.00 -16.37
N ALA A 104 1.42 3.89 -15.46
CA ALA A 104 2.77 4.47 -15.48
C ALA A 104 3.87 3.39 -15.38
N MET A 105 3.63 2.32 -14.62
CA MET A 105 4.57 1.19 -14.52
C MET A 105 4.67 0.41 -15.84
N LEU A 106 3.53 0.17 -16.51
CA LEU A 106 3.46 -0.57 -17.77
C LEU A 106 4.07 0.23 -18.92
N GLU A 107 3.82 1.53 -18.99
CA GLU A 107 4.42 2.45 -19.97
C GLU A 107 5.95 2.42 -19.89
N ARG A 108 6.52 2.45 -18.67
CA ARG A 108 7.97 2.29 -18.44
C ARG A 108 8.52 0.95 -18.96
N ARG A 109 7.68 -0.08 -19.02
CA ARG A 109 8.02 -1.42 -19.52
C ARG A 109 7.70 -1.60 -21.01
N GLY A 110 7.38 -0.52 -21.72
CA GLY A 110 7.04 -0.56 -23.15
C GLY A 110 5.68 -1.18 -23.45
N HIS A 111 4.77 -1.24 -22.46
CA HIS A 111 3.41 -1.75 -22.63
C HIS A 111 2.42 -0.58 -22.56
N SER A 112 1.47 -0.52 -23.49
CA SER A 112 0.38 0.46 -23.51
C SER A 112 -0.95 -0.21 -23.23
N GLU A 113 -1.74 0.32 -22.30
CA GLU A 113 -3.10 -0.14 -22.00
C GLU A 113 -4.14 0.77 -22.66
N SER A 114 -5.27 0.20 -23.11
CA SER A 114 -6.38 0.99 -23.62
C SER A 114 -7.29 1.52 -22.50
N ASP A 115 -8.08 2.54 -22.80
CA ASP A 115 -9.12 3.04 -21.88
C ASP A 115 -10.19 1.99 -21.52
N ARG A 116 -10.37 0.97 -22.36
CA ARG A 116 -11.26 -0.16 -22.06
C ARG A 116 -10.65 -1.06 -20.99
N ASP A 117 -9.39 -1.41 -21.16
CA ASP A 117 -8.63 -2.24 -20.21
C ASP A 117 -8.61 -1.59 -18.82
N ARG A 118 -8.45 -0.27 -18.80
CA ARG A 118 -8.53 0.57 -17.60
C ARG A 118 -9.83 0.40 -16.81
N ARG A 119 -10.98 0.62 -17.44
CA ARG A 119 -12.29 0.52 -16.77
C ARG A 119 -12.57 -0.90 -16.31
N GLU A 120 -12.15 -1.88 -17.10
CA GLU A 120 -12.30 -3.28 -16.76
C GLU A 120 -11.45 -3.67 -15.53
N MET A 121 -10.20 -3.19 -15.46
CA MET A 121 -9.33 -3.41 -14.30
C MET A 121 -9.91 -2.80 -13.02
N VAL A 122 -10.37 -1.54 -13.05
CA VAL A 122 -10.98 -0.88 -11.90
C VAL A 122 -12.22 -1.65 -11.41
N ALA A 123 -13.08 -2.08 -12.33
CA ALA A 123 -14.25 -2.88 -11.99
C ALA A 123 -13.89 -4.26 -11.40
N LEU A 124 -12.85 -4.91 -11.94
CA LEU A 124 -12.33 -6.18 -11.41
C LEU A 124 -11.78 -6.02 -10.00
N PHE A 125 -11.00 -4.97 -9.74
CA PHE A 125 -10.48 -4.66 -8.42
C PHE A 125 -11.60 -4.38 -7.41
N GLY A 126 -12.64 -3.63 -7.80
CA GLY A 126 -13.81 -3.42 -6.94
C GLY A 126 -14.47 -4.74 -6.53
N ARG A 127 -14.77 -5.61 -7.49
CA ARG A 127 -15.34 -6.95 -7.22
C ARG A 127 -14.43 -7.81 -6.35
N HIS A 128 -13.12 -7.75 -6.59
CA HIS A 128 -12.12 -8.47 -5.79
C HIS A 128 -12.10 -8.00 -4.34
N LEU A 129 -12.09 -6.69 -4.10
CA LEU A 129 -12.11 -6.13 -2.75
C LEU A 129 -13.38 -6.53 -1.99
N ASP A 130 -14.54 -6.50 -2.65
CA ASP A 130 -15.79 -6.96 -2.04
C ASP A 130 -15.76 -8.45 -1.69
N HIS A 131 -15.15 -9.27 -2.55
CA HIS A 131 -14.96 -10.69 -2.26
C HIS A 131 -14.06 -10.91 -1.04
N ILE A 132 -12.90 -10.23 -0.96
CA ILE A 132 -11.97 -10.35 0.17
C ILE A 132 -12.61 -9.87 1.47
N ARG A 133 -13.34 -8.74 1.46
CA ARG A 133 -14.07 -8.26 2.64
C ARG A 133 -15.06 -9.29 3.15
N ARG A 134 -15.88 -9.87 2.26
CA ARG A 134 -16.81 -10.94 2.64
C ARG A 134 -16.07 -12.15 3.21
N TRP A 135 -14.99 -12.59 2.59
CA TRP A 135 -14.19 -13.71 3.08
C TRP A 135 -13.61 -13.46 4.48
N LEU A 136 -13.09 -12.24 4.73
CA LEU A 136 -12.55 -11.85 6.04
C LEU A 136 -13.60 -11.91 7.16
N THR A 137 -14.89 -11.64 6.87
CA THR A 137 -15.95 -11.76 7.88
C THR A 137 -16.12 -13.18 8.42
N GLY A 138 -15.72 -14.20 7.64
CA GLY A 138 -15.76 -15.61 8.04
C GLY A 138 -14.49 -16.11 8.75
N ARG A 139 -13.52 -15.24 9.04
CA ARG A 139 -12.20 -15.60 9.58
C ARG A 139 -11.97 -15.03 10.98
N PRO A 140 -12.52 -15.65 12.05
CA PRO A 140 -12.37 -15.15 13.42
C PRO A 140 -10.92 -15.19 13.93
N ASP A 141 -10.07 -15.98 13.28
CA ASP A 141 -8.63 -16.08 13.53
C ASP A 141 -7.81 -14.91 12.95
N ILE A 142 -8.45 -14.04 12.14
CA ILE A 142 -7.83 -12.85 11.55
C ILE A 142 -8.46 -11.59 12.17
N ARG A 143 -7.66 -10.82 12.91
CA ARG A 143 -8.03 -9.45 13.28
C ARG A 143 -7.60 -8.51 12.17
N VAL A 144 -8.48 -7.60 11.74
CA VAL A 144 -8.22 -6.71 10.61
C VAL A 144 -8.13 -5.26 11.07
N LEU A 145 -7.11 -4.54 10.59
CA LEU A 145 -7.02 -3.09 10.60
C LEU A 145 -7.07 -2.59 9.16
N GLU A 146 -8.04 -1.76 8.86
CA GLU A 146 -8.14 -1.06 7.58
C GLU A 146 -7.31 0.24 7.66
N VAL A 147 -6.47 0.48 6.66
CA VAL A 147 -5.60 1.67 6.59
C VAL A 147 -5.73 2.31 5.21
N THR A 148 -5.96 3.62 5.16
CA THR A 148 -5.97 4.36 3.89
C THR A 148 -4.59 4.92 3.59
N HIS A 149 -4.04 4.58 2.42
CA HIS A 149 -2.74 5.04 1.96
C HIS A 149 -2.58 6.57 2.01
N ARG A 150 -3.58 7.30 1.51
CA ARG A 150 -3.62 8.77 1.51
C ARG A 150 -3.54 9.35 2.93
N GLU A 151 -4.26 8.76 3.88
CA GLU A 151 -4.28 9.23 5.28
C GLU A 151 -2.93 9.02 5.95
N VAL A 152 -2.25 7.89 5.70
CA VAL A 152 -0.90 7.65 6.22
C VAL A 152 0.13 8.59 5.61
N ILE A 153 -0.02 8.94 4.33
CA ILE A 153 0.87 9.93 3.69
C ILE A 153 0.63 11.33 4.23
N ASP A 154 -0.63 11.71 4.44
CA ASP A 154 -1.01 13.04 4.91
C ASP A 154 -0.63 13.26 6.38
N ASP A 155 -0.75 12.21 7.22
CA ASP A 155 -0.32 12.23 8.63
C ASP A 155 0.39 10.90 9.00
N PRO A 156 1.71 10.79 8.70
CA PRO A 156 2.48 9.59 8.97
C PRO A 156 2.49 9.18 10.44
N ILE A 157 2.49 10.16 11.36
CA ILE A 157 2.54 9.87 12.79
C ILE A 157 1.19 9.38 13.31
N ALA A 158 0.06 9.88 12.79
CA ALA A 158 -1.25 9.32 13.11
C ALA A 158 -1.40 7.90 12.55
N GLY A 159 -0.93 7.65 11.33
CA GLY A 159 -0.88 6.30 10.74
C GLY A 159 -0.03 5.33 11.56
N ALA A 160 1.18 5.74 11.95
CA ALA A 160 2.06 4.95 12.79
C ALA A 160 1.43 4.61 14.15
N ARG A 161 0.79 5.59 14.81
CA ARG A 161 0.06 5.40 16.07
C ARG A 161 -1.11 4.42 15.94
N LEU A 162 -1.86 4.49 14.85
CA LEU A 162 -2.97 3.58 14.59
C LEU A 162 -2.48 2.14 14.47
N ILE A 163 -1.44 1.93 13.67
CA ILE A 163 -0.80 0.62 13.46
C ILE A 163 -0.16 0.12 14.77
N GLY A 164 0.59 0.98 15.47
CA GLY A 164 1.23 0.68 16.74
C GLY A 164 0.22 0.17 17.77
N ARG A 165 -0.89 0.90 17.98
CA ARG A 165 -1.98 0.46 18.88
C ARG A 165 -2.57 -0.89 18.47
N PHE A 166 -2.87 -1.08 17.19
CA PHE A 166 -3.39 -2.35 16.68
C PHE A 166 -2.43 -3.52 16.93
N LEU A 167 -1.12 -3.26 16.83
CA LEU A 167 -0.07 -4.25 17.06
C LEU A 167 0.35 -4.39 18.54
N GLY A 168 -0.25 -3.63 19.46
CA GLY A 168 -0.04 -3.77 20.90
C GLY A 168 0.98 -2.80 21.52
N GLY A 169 1.34 -1.72 20.82
CA GLY A 169 1.98 -0.53 21.40
C GLY A 169 3.48 -0.64 21.70
N SER A 170 4.20 -1.55 21.05
CA SER A 170 5.65 -1.76 21.27
C SER A 170 6.54 -1.24 20.15
N LEU A 171 5.96 -0.68 19.08
CA LEU A 171 6.69 -0.17 17.93
C LEU A 171 7.16 1.26 18.15
N ASP A 172 8.30 1.62 17.58
CA ASP A 172 8.75 3.01 17.53
C ASP A 172 7.96 3.80 16.46
N GLU A 173 6.85 4.39 16.89
CA GLU A 173 5.96 5.16 16.03
C GLU A 173 6.64 6.37 15.35
N ARG A 174 7.72 6.91 15.95
CA ARG A 174 8.45 8.03 15.37
C ARG A 174 9.32 7.56 14.21
N GLU A 175 10.04 6.45 14.38
CA GLU A 175 10.82 5.86 13.30
C GLU A 175 9.93 5.32 12.18
N MET A 176 8.78 4.73 12.51
CA MET A 176 7.74 4.37 11.53
C MET A 176 7.33 5.57 10.67
N ALA A 177 7.03 6.71 11.29
CA ALA A 177 6.60 7.92 10.58
C ALA A 177 7.72 8.51 9.71
N ARG A 178 8.98 8.46 10.20
CA ARG A 178 10.15 9.04 9.54
C ARG A 178 10.45 8.43 8.17
N VAL A 179 10.10 7.15 8.00
CA VAL A 179 10.29 6.47 6.70
C VAL A 179 9.14 6.71 5.72
N VAL A 180 8.11 7.48 6.04
CA VAL A 180 7.11 7.83 5.02
C VAL A 180 7.63 8.95 4.14
N ASP A 181 7.69 8.71 2.83
CA ASP A 181 8.20 9.66 1.84
C ASP A 181 7.07 10.17 0.96
N THR A 182 6.61 11.38 1.24
CA THR A 182 5.52 12.00 0.48
C THR A 182 5.90 12.27 -0.97
N SER A 183 7.20 12.35 -1.32
CA SER A 183 7.66 12.53 -2.70
C SER A 183 7.44 11.28 -3.57
N LEU A 184 7.29 10.11 -2.94
CA LEU A 184 6.96 8.85 -3.62
C LEU A 184 5.46 8.69 -3.85
N PHE A 185 4.63 9.60 -3.33
CA PHE A 185 3.20 9.65 -3.62
C PHE A 185 2.91 10.30 -4.98
N ARG A 186 3.23 9.52 -6.02
CA ARG A 186 3.04 9.86 -7.43
C ARG A 186 1.67 9.35 -7.89
N GLN A 187 1.12 9.96 -8.95
CA GLN A 187 -0.20 9.62 -9.49
C GLN A 187 -1.31 9.79 -8.44
N ARG A 188 -1.48 11.01 -7.96
CA ARG A 188 -2.48 11.38 -6.95
C ARG A 188 -3.68 12.04 -7.61
N LYS A 189 -4.85 11.79 -7.07
CA LYS A 189 -6.04 12.57 -7.39
C LYS A 189 -6.05 13.83 -6.54
N ASP A 190 -6.36 14.98 -7.13
CA ASP A 190 -6.58 16.19 -6.35
C ASP A 190 -7.84 16.03 -5.48
N ARG A 191 -7.83 16.65 -4.29
CA ARG A 191 -9.04 16.66 -3.45
C ARG A 191 -10.14 17.41 -4.21
N PRO A 192 -11.38 16.89 -4.25
CA PRO A 192 -12.51 17.71 -4.65
C PRO A 192 -12.56 18.94 -3.73
N GLY A 193 -12.33 20.13 -4.28
CA GLY A 193 -12.29 21.41 -3.55
C GLY A 193 -10.92 22.10 -3.44
N ALA A 194 -9.84 21.52 -3.95
CA ALA A 194 -8.58 22.24 -4.13
C ALA A 194 -8.68 23.13 -5.38
N VAL A 195 -9.23 24.33 -5.23
CA VAL A 195 -9.11 25.37 -6.27
C VAL A 195 -7.64 25.77 -6.33
N SER A 196 -7.00 25.50 -7.45
CA SER A 196 -5.71 26.06 -7.81
C SER A 196 -5.88 27.57 -7.98
N ASN A 197 -5.45 28.37 -7.00
CA ASN A 197 -5.19 29.78 -7.22
C ASN A 197 -3.88 29.90 -7.99
N ASP A 198 -3.95 29.74 -9.31
CA ASP A 198 -2.93 30.24 -10.22
C ASP A 198 -3.39 31.63 -10.68
N GLU A 199 -3.15 32.64 -9.83
CA GLU A 199 -3.23 34.03 -10.28
C GLU A 199 -2.04 34.31 -11.18
N GLY A 200 -2.24 34.07 -12.48
CA GLY A 200 -1.37 34.57 -13.52
C GLY A 200 -1.27 36.09 -13.41
N THR A 201 -0.10 36.57 -12.99
CA THR A 201 0.29 37.97 -13.07
C THR A 201 0.21 38.44 -14.52
N SER A 202 -0.87 39.13 -14.87
CA SER A 202 -1.00 39.92 -16.09
C SER A 202 -0.08 41.14 -15.96
N ASN A 203 1.07 41.08 -16.62
CA ASN A 203 1.97 42.21 -16.76
C ASN A 203 1.45 43.10 -17.90
N ALA A 204 0.75 44.18 -17.56
CA ALA A 204 0.38 45.22 -18.52
C ALA A 204 1.65 46.00 -18.89
N MET A 205 2.15 45.80 -20.12
CA MET A 205 3.11 46.72 -20.73
C MET A 205 2.36 47.93 -21.30
N ASP A 206 2.55 49.06 -20.62
CA ASP A 206 2.44 50.41 -21.16
C ASP A 206 3.71 50.77 -21.96
N SER A 207 3.60 51.80 -22.81
CA SER A 207 4.54 52.37 -23.79
C SER A 207 4.36 51.87 -25.24
N GLY A 208 4.20 52.73 -26.24
CA GLY A 208 4.20 54.19 -26.26
C GLY A 208 4.03 54.64 -27.72
N LEU A 209 3.26 55.71 -27.86
CA LEU A 209 2.96 56.49 -29.04
C LEU A 209 4.18 56.70 -29.97
N LYS A 210 4.03 56.48 -31.27
CA LYS A 210 4.81 57.18 -32.30
C LYS A 210 3.87 57.73 -33.38
N THR A 211 3.91 59.05 -33.48
CA THR A 211 3.61 59.89 -34.65
C THR A 211 4.18 59.32 -35.94
#